data_AF-A0A8J3FT90-F1
#
_entry.id   AF-A0A8J3FT90-F1
#
_cell.length_a   1.000
_cell.length_b   1.000
_cell.length_c   1.000
_cell.angle_alpha   90.00
_cell.angle_beta   90.00
_cell.angle_gamma   90.00
#
_symmetry.space_group_name_H-M   'P 1'
#
loop_
_entity.id
_entity.type
_entity.pdbx_description
1 polymer ?
#
loop_
_entity_poly.entity_id
_entity_poly.type
_entity_poly.pdbx_seq_one_letter_code
_entity_poly.pdbx_strand_id
1 'polypeptide(L)'
;MSGMADADPSGGLWNWCAAAPLDASHVRLALAAVLGVPVTDLAAEPGAAPEPGVPAVLCDVWHVAGDFPTTIDCYLVPAGRAEATAAAALAARLDTALLMPDDTLNPTRYLLVTPDGSRQAVHVDERETDDGVERRHPRPCTGHDPACAAYPGCGGRTAAA
;
A
#
# COMPACT_ATOMS: atom_id res chain seq x y z
N MET A 1 13.03 9.35 28.40
CA MET A 1 12.71 8.15 27.60
C MET A 1 11.58 8.53 26.66
N SER A 2 11.90 9.24 25.59
CA SER A 2 10.94 9.60 24.55
C SER A 2 11.22 8.67 23.39
N GLY A 3 10.30 7.74 23.14
CA GLY A 3 10.35 6.90 21.94
C GLY A 3 10.34 7.80 20.72
N MET A 4 11.30 7.59 19.82
CA MET A 4 11.15 7.98 18.43
C MET A 4 9.87 7.34 17.94
N ALA A 5 8.79 8.12 17.88
CA ALA A 5 7.70 7.78 16.99
C ALA A 5 8.34 7.68 15.61
N ASP A 6 8.25 6.51 14.98
CA ASP A 6 8.49 6.37 13.55
C ASP A 6 7.64 7.45 12.86
N ALA A 7 8.28 8.55 12.50
CA ALA A 7 7.65 9.58 11.70
C ALA A 7 7.43 8.94 10.34
N ASP A 8 6.17 8.88 9.91
CA ASP A 8 5.81 8.38 8.59
C ASP A 8 6.56 9.20 7.53
N PRO A 9 7.56 8.62 6.84
CA PRO A 9 8.39 9.35 5.88
C PRO A 9 7.59 9.77 4.64
N SER A 10 6.39 9.20 4.44
CA SER A 10 5.51 9.53 3.32
C SER A 10 4.72 10.84 3.51
N GLY A 11 4.70 11.39 4.73
CA GLY A 11 3.87 12.55 5.03
C GLY A 11 2.36 12.27 4.94
N GLY A 12 1.95 11.00 5.10
CA GLY A 12 0.56 10.56 5.01
C GLY A 12 0.11 10.21 3.59
N LEU A 13 1.05 9.81 2.73
CA LEU A 13 0.80 9.30 1.37
C LEU A 13 1.10 7.80 1.31
N TRP A 14 0.08 6.96 1.16
CA TRP A 14 0.26 5.51 1.02
C TRP A 14 -0.25 5.04 -0.34
N ASN A 15 0.46 4.09 -0.97
CA ASN A 15 0.09 3.51 -2.26
C ASN A 15 0.14 1.99 -2.15
N TRP A 16 -0.97 1.30 -2.44
CA TRP A 16 -1.06 -0.15 -2.43
C TRP A 16 -1.68 -0.69 -3.72
N CYS A 17 -1.40 -1.95 -4.05
CA CYS A 17 -2.05 -2.65 -5.16
C CYS A 17 -2.64 -3.99 -4.69
N ALA A 18 -3.93 -4.25 -4.92
CA ALA A 18 -4.61 -5.47 -4.48
C ALA A 18 -4.65 -6.55 -5.56
N ALA A 19 -4.49 -7.81 -5.16
CA ALA A 19 -4.50 -9.00 -6.04
C ALA A 19 -5.88 -9.40 -6.59
N ALA A 20 -6.88 -8.52 -6.46
CA ALA A 20 -8.24 -8.74 -6.91
C ALA A 20 -8.82 -7.43 -7.47
N PRO A 21 -9.76 -7.49 -8.43
CA PRO A 21 -10.53 -6.33 -8.85
C PRO A 21 -11.55 -5.99 -7.75
N LEU A 22 -11.32 -4.90 -7.03
CA LEU A 22 -12.15 -4.49 -5.90
C LEU A 22 -12.99 -3.27 -6.26
N ASP A 23 -14.20 -3.23 -5.71
CA ASP A 23 -15.05 -2.04 -5.77
C ASP A 23 -14.49 -0.93 -4.86
N ALA A 24 -14.45 0.31 -5.39
CA ALA A 24 -13.90 1.46 -4.69
C ALA A 24 -14.62 1.77 -3.37
N SER A 25 -15.95 1.62 -3.33
CA SER A 25 -16.72 1.85 -2.11
C SER A 25 -16.41 0.78 -1.05
N HIS A 26 -16.23 -0.47 -1.46
CA HIS A 26 -15.84 -1.55 -0.58
C HIS A 26 -14.45 -1.31 0.03
N VAL A 27 -13.46 -0.91 -0.78
CA VAL A 27 -12.12 -0.56 -0.31
C VAL A 27 -12.17 0.57 0.72
N ARG A 28 -12.87 1.67 0.42
CA ARG A 28 -12.96 2.82 1.32
C ARG A 28 -13.65 2.49 2.64
N LEU A 29 -14.73 1.70 2.61
CA LEU A 29 -15.41 1.23 3.83
C LEU A 29 -14.50 0.33 4.67
N ALA A 30 -13.76 -0.58 4.02
CA ALA A 30 -12.81 -1.45 4.70
C ALA A 30 -11.69 -0.64 5.34
N LEU A 31 -11.13 0.34 4.62
CA LEU A 31 -10.06 1.22 5.09
C LEU A 31 -10.53 2.13 6.24
N ALA A 32 -11.72 2.71 6.15
CA ALA A 32 -12.27 3.55 7.20
C ALA A 32 -12.38 2.80 8.54
N ALA A 33 -12.79 1.54 8.48
CA ALA A 33 -12.83 0.67 9.65
C ALA A 33 -11.44 0.27 10.17
N VAL A 34 -10.42 0.13 9.30
CA VAL A 34 -9.03 -0.09 9.73
C VAL A 34 -8.47 1.13 10.46
N LEU A 35 -8.68 2.32 9.90
CA LEU A 35 -8.10 3.55 10.41
C LEU A 35 -8.89 4.16 11.58
N GLY A 36 -10.17 3.82 11.69
CA GLY A 36 -11.08 4.41 12.67
C GLY A 36 -11.38 5.89 12.40
N VAL A 37 -11.21 6.33 11.15
CA VAL A 37 -11.55 7.68 10.66
C VAL A 37 -12.27 7.56 9.32
N PRO A 38 -13.08 8.56 8.94
CA PRO A 38 -13.71 8.59 7.62
C PRO A 38 -12.68 8.50 6.49
N VAL A 39 -13.06 7.77 5.43
CA VAL A 39 -12.32 7.70 4.17
C VAL A 39 -13.26 8.16 3.06
N THR A 40 -12.85 9.20 2.34
CA THR A 40 -13.64 9.84 1.29
C THR A 40 -12.94 9.67 -0.06
N ASP A 41 -13.72 9.60 -1.12
CA ASP A 41 -13.18 9.60 -2.49
C ASP A 41 -12.40 10.90 -2.78
N LEU A 42 -11.21 10.79 -3.38
CA LEU A 42 -10.42 11.95 -3.79
C LEU A 42 -11.14 12.78 -4.86
N ALA A 43 -11.88 12.13 -5.76
CA ALA A 43 -12.63 12.77 -6.84
C ALA A 43 -14.02 13.26 -6.41
N ALA A 44 -14.35 13.20 -5.11
CA ALA A 44 -15.64 13.66 -4.63
C ALA A 44 -15.83 15.17 -4.89
N GLU A 45 -17.06 15.54 -5.25
CA GLU A 45 -17.45 16.91 -5.57
C GLU A 45 -17.02 17.90 -4.46
N PRO A 46 -16.65 19.16 -4.81
CA PRO A 46 -16.34 20.20 -3.84
C PRO A 46 -17.53 20.42 -2.87
N GLY A 47 -17.40 19.93 -1.64
CA GLY A 47 -18.48 19.91 -0.63
C GLY A 47 -18.72 18.54 0.01
N ALA A 48 -18.19 17.47 -0.59
CA ALA A 48 -18.05 16.16 0.04
C ALA A 48 -16.73 16.02 0.84
N ALA A 49 -15.84 17.01 0.71
CA ALA A 49 -14.64 17.10 1.51
C ALA A 49 -15.00 17.14 3.01
N PRO A 50 -14.20 16.50 3.88
CA PRO A 50 -14.42 16.53 5.32
C PRO A 50 -14.49 17.98 5.82
N GLU A 51 -15.40 18.24 6.75
CA GLU A 51 -15.48 19.55 7.42
C GLU A 51 -14.10 19.95 7.96
N PRO A 52 -13.68 21.22 7.81
CA PRO A 52 -12.39 21.68 8.31
C PRO A 52 -12.19 21.30 9.79
N GLY A 53 -11.10 20.57 10.07
CA GLY A 53 -10.76 20.10 11.42
C GLY A 53 -11.26 18.70 11.78
N VAL A 54 -11.99 18.02 10.89
CA VAL A 54 -12.34 16.59 11.05
C VAL A 54 -11.24 15.74 10.39
N PRO A 55 -10.55 14.84 11.12
CA PRO A 55 -9.55 13.98 10.52
C PRO A 55 -10.22 12.98 9.58
N ALA A 56 -9.80 12.98 8.32
CA ALA A 56 -10.30 12.08 7.30
C ALA A 56 -9.23 11.85 6.23
N VAL A 57 -9.28 10.67 5.64
CA VAL A 57 -8.35 10.23 4.60
C VAL A 57 -9.02 10.38 3.25
N LEU A 58 -8.31 10.96 2.29
CA LEU A 58 -8.75 10.92 0.89
C LEU A 58 -8.20 9.65 0.26
N CYS A 59 -9.04 8.92 -0.44
CA CYS A 59 -8.66 7.66 -1.05
C CYS A 59 -9.16 7.59 -2.49
N ASP A 60 -8.20 7.41 -3.40
CA ASP A 60 -8.50 7.12 -4.80
C ASP A 60 -8.30 5.64 -5.06
N VAL A 61 -9.21 5.05 -5.85
CA VAL A 61 -9.19 3.63 -6.18
C VAL A 61 -9.51 3.50 -7.66
N TRP A 62 -8.56 2.96 -8.41
CA TRP A 62 -8.70 2.74 -9.84
C TRP A 62 -8.10 1.39 -10.25
N HIS A 63 -8.38 1.00 -11.48
CA HIS A 63 -7.99 -0.30 -11.99
C HIS A 63 -6.95 -0.20 -13.11
N VAL A 64 -6.01 -1.14 -13.06
CA VAL A 64 -5.04 -1.44 -14.12
C VAL A 64 -5.17 -2.92 -14.46
N ALA A 65 -4.58 -3.36 -15.57
CA ALA A 65 -4.42 -4.79 -15.81
C ALA A 65 -3.28 -5.36 -14.94
N GLY A 66 -3.20 -6.69 -14.82
CA GLY A 66 -2.14 -7.34 -14.05
C GLY A 66 -2.66 -8.37 -13.08
N ASP A 67 -1.74 -8.87 -12.26
CA ASP A 67 -2.06 -9.76 -11.15
C ASP A 67 -2.52 -8.97 -9.92
N PHE A 68 -2.19 -7.66 -9.87
CA PHE A 68 -2.62 -6.72 -8.84
C PHE A 68 -3.41 -5.56 -9.45
N PRO A 69 -4.65 -5.81 -9.91
CA PRO A 69 -5.36 -4.88 -10.78
C PRO A 69 -5.97 -3.68 -10.07
N THR A 70 -6.09 -3.65 -8.74
CA THR A 70 -6.67 -2.50 -8.03
C THR A 70 -5.58 -1.67 -7.38
N THR A 71 -5.42 -0.43 -7.81
CA THR A 71 -4.53 0.54 -7.15
C THR A 71 -5.32 1.34 -6.12
N ILE A 72 -4.71 1.57 -4.95
CA ILE A 72 -5.31 2.25 -3.81
C ILE A 72 -4.32 3.31 -3.35
N ASP A 73 -4.65 4.58 -3.56
CA ASP A 73 -3.91 5.69 -2.99
C ASP A 73 -4.63 6.25 -1.79
N CYS A 74 -3.88 6.55 -0.74
CA CYS A 74 -4.36 7.23 0.45
C CYS A 74 -3.57 8.53 0.64
N TYR A 75 -4.28 9.61 0.92
CA TYR A 75 -3.73 10.92 1.18
C TYR A 75 -4.25 11.45 2.51
N LEU A 76 -3.46 12.33 3.13
CA LEU A 76 -3.77 12.96 4.42
C LEU A 76 -3.94 11.92 5.54
N VAL A 77 -3.22 10.80 5.46
CA VAL A 77 -3.28 9.79 6.51
C VAL A 77 -2.77 10.38 7.82
N PRO A 78 -3.52 10.25 8.94
CA PRO A 78 -3.12 10.83 10.21
C PRO A 78 -1.73 10.34 10.66
N ALA A 79 -0.93 11.24 11.22
CA ALA A 79 0.38 10.90 11.75
C ALA A 79 0.30 9.82 12.85
N GLY A 80 1.38 9.04 13.00
CA GLY A 80 1.47 7.96 13.98
C GLY A 80 0.72 6.68 13.59
N ARG A 81 0.20 6.60 12.36
CA ARG A 81 -0.32 5.36 11.78
C ARG A 81 0.82 4.61 11.10
N ALA A 82 0.92 3.31 11.38
CA ALA A 82 1.89 2.45 10.73
C ALA A 82 1.28 1.85 9.46
N GLU A 83 1.78 2.27 8.29
CA GLU A 83 1.29 1.83 6.98
C GLU A 83 1.24 0.32 6.88
N ALA A 84 2.32 -0.37 7.28
CA ALA A 84 2.38 -1.82 7.17
C ALA A 84 1.33 -2.54 8.01
N THR A 85 1.00 -2.01 9.19
CA THR A 85 -0.07 -2.54 10.04
C THR A 85 -1.44 -2.28 9.43
N ALA A 86 -1.67 -1.10 8.85
CA ALA A 86 -2.92 -0.78 8.17
C ALA A 86 -3.13 -1.67 6.94
N ALA A 87 -2.11 -1.87 6.12
CA ALA A 87 -2.18 -2.74 4.95
C ALA A 87 -2.45 -4.20 5.33
N ALA A 88 -1.81 -4.73 6.37
CA ALA A 88 -2.10 -6.10 6.86
C ALA A 88 -3.55 -6.24 7.34
N ALA A 89 -4.05 -5.25 8.09
CA ALA A 89 -5.45 -5.25 8.52
C ALA A 89 -6.42 -5.11 7.33
N LEU A 90 -6.06 -4.33 6.31
CA LEU A 90 -6.87 -4.17 5.10
C LEU A 90 -6.87 -5.46 4.26
N ALA A 91 -5.71 -6.07 4.03
CA ALA A 91 -5.56 -7.35 3.33
C ALA A 91 -6.43 -8.45 3.96
N ALA A 92 -6.41 -8.54 5.30
CA ALA A 92 -7.25 -9.47 6.04
C ALA A 92 -8.75 -9.18 5.87
N ARG A 93 -9.16 -7.91 5.88
CA ARG A 93 -10.57 -7.51 5.76
C ARG A 93 -11.14 -7.68 4.36
N LEU A 94 -10.30 -7.47 3.34
CA LEU A 94 -10.67 -7.63 1.93
C LEU A 94 -10.47 -9.07 1.43
N ASP A 95 -9.87 -9.94 2.24
CA ASP A 95 -9.49 -11.32 1.90
C ASP A 95 -8.67 -11.41 0.60
N THR A 96 -7.74 -10.47 0.42
CA THR A 96 -6.84 -10.43 -0.74
C THR A 96 -5.45 -9.98 -0.35
N ALA A 97 -4.45 -10.45 -1.09
CA ALA A 97 -3.09 -9.95 -0.93
C ALA A 97 -2.96 -8.51 -1.46
N LEU A 98 -2.05 -7.74 -0.85
CA LEU A 98 -1.67 -6.40 -1.25
C LEU A 98 -0.18 -6.34 -1.54
N LEU A 99 0.22 -5.59 -2.57
CA LEU A 99 1.58 -5.07 -2.72
C LEU A 99 1.64 -3.70 -2.08
N MET A 100 2.72 -3.46 -1.35
CA MET A 100 3.09 -2.19 -0.75
C MET A 100 4.53 -1.88 -1.13
N PRO A 101 4.86 -0.62 -1.45
CA PRO A 101 6.25 -0.18 -1.56
C PRO A 101 7.04 -0.63 -0.33
N ASP A 102 8.19 -1.24 -0.54
CA ASP A 102 9.11 -1.45 0.58
C ASP A 102 9.92 -0.17 0.85
N ASP A 103 10.71 -0.16 1.91
CA ASP A 103 11.60 0.95 2.26
C ASP A 103 12.88 0.98 1.42
N THR A 104 12.97 0.18 0.35
CA THR A 104 14.10 0.19 -0.56
C THR A 104 13.84 1.08 -1.75
N LEU A 105 14.92 1.55 -2.37
CA LEU A 105 14.84 2.35 -3.59
C LEU A 105 14.73 1.49 -4.85
N ASN A 106 14.42 0.19 -4.72
CA ASN A 106 14.25 -0.70 -5.85
C ASN A 106 12.81 -0.59 -6.38
N PRO A 107 12.58 0.00 -7.56
CA PRO A 107 11.23 0.28 -8.07
C PRO A 107 10.42 -0.99 -8.36
N THR A 108 11.09 -2.13 -8.55
CA THR A 108 10.42 -3.41 -8.85
C THR A 108 10.24 -4.29 -7.61
N ARG A 109 10.63 -3.82 -6.42
CA ARG A 109 10.55 -4.59 -5.17
C ARG A 109 9.45 -4.03 -4.28
N TYR A 110 8.64 -4.95 -3.77
CA TYR A 110 7.48 -4.67 -2.96
C TYR A 110 7.46 -5.60 -1.74
N LEU A 111 6.71 -5.22 -0.71
CA LEU A 111 6.21 -6.14 0.29
C LEU A 111 4.87 -6.72 -0.17
N LEU A 112 4.83 -8.03 -0.38
CA LEU A 112 3.59 -8.78 -0.53
C LEU A 112 3.02 -9.06 0.87
N VAL A 113 1.86 -8.50 1.14
CA VAL A 113 1.11 -8.67 2.39
C VAL A 113 -0.09 -9.58 2.11
N THR A 114 -0.14 -10.73 2.76
CA THR A 114 -1.22 -11.72 2.58
C THR A 114 -2.34 -11.53 3.61
N PRO A 115 -3.56 -12.08 3.36
CA PRO A 115 -4.70 -11.94 4.27
C PRO A 115 -4.47 -12.49 5.68
N ASP A 116 -3.59 -13.48 5.83
CA ASP A 116 -3.18 -14.03 7.13
C ASP A 116 -2.20 -13.13 7.90
N GLY A 117 -1.85 -11.97 7.33
CA GLY A 117 -0.94 -11.00 7.91
C GLY A 117 0.54 -11.26 7.62
N SER A 118 0.88 -12.34 6.90
CA SER A 118 2.26 -12.60 6.51
C SER A 118 2.77 -11.52 5.55
N ARG A 119 4.08 -11.25 5.60
CA ARG A 119 4.73 -10.24 4.76
C ARG A 119 6.01 -10.80 4.17
N GLN A 120 6.15 -10.70 2.86
CA GLN A 120 7.33 -11.18 2.15
C GLN A 120 7.77 -10.17 1.09
N ALA A 121 9.06 -9.87 1.03
CA ALA A 121 9.60 -9.09 -0.07
C ALA A 121 9.52 -9.89 -1.39
N VAL A 122 9.01 -9.26 -2.44
CA VAL A 122 8.87 -9.83 -3.77
C VAL A 122 9.38 -8.86 -4.84
N HIS A 123 9.84 -9.41 -5.96
CA HIS A 123 9.99 -8.66 -7.20
C HIS A 123 8.77 -8.87 -8.07
N VAL A 124 8.36 -7.82 -8.79
CA VAL A 124 7.30 -7.89 -9.79
C VAL A 124 7.82 -7.38 -11.12
N ASP A 125 7.22 -7.87 -12.19
CA ASP A 125 7.43 -7.32 -13.51
C ASP A 125 6.46 -6.14 -13.69
N GLU A 126 7.01 -4.95 -13.94
CA GLU A 126 6.23 -3.73 -14.17
C GLU A 126 6.12 -3.40 -15.65
N ARG A 127 4.94 -2.94 -16.06
CA ARG A 127 4.70 -2.43 -17.41
C ARG A 127 3.86 -1.18 -17.36
N GLU A 128 4.45 -0.06 -17.77
CA GLU A 128 3.73 1.21 -17.95
C GLU A 128 2.66 1.05 -19.06
N THR A 129 1.46 1.58 -18.82
CA THR A 129 0.35 1.62 -19.77
C THR A 129 -0.40 2.95 -19.64
N ASP A 130 -1.32 3.21 -20.57
CA ASP A 130 -2.17 4.40 -20.52
C ASP A 130 -3.08 4.44 -19.26
N ASP A 131 -3.38 3.28 -18.68
CA ASP A 131 -4.20 3.14 -17.47
C ASP A 131 -3.36 3.19 -16.17
N GLY A 132 -2.02 3.10 -16.29
CA GLY A 132 -1.07 3.06 -15.18
C GLY A 132 -0.12 1.86 -15.23
N VAL A 133 0.59 1.61 -14.13
CA VAL A 133 1.59 0.55 -14.02
C VAL A 133 0.94 -0.80 -13.73
N GLU A 134 1.01 -1.73 -14.69
CA GLU A 134 0.64 -3.13 -14.45
C GLU A 134 1.73 -3.84 -13.65
N ARG A 135 1.31 -4.69 -12.70
CA ARG A 135 2.21 -5.49 -11.87
C ARG A 135 1.87 -6.97 -12.02
N ARG A 136 2.88 -7.77 -12.37
CA ARG A 136 2.71 -9.21 -12.67
C ARG A 136 3.84 -10.05 -12.10
N HIS A 137 3.58 -11.36 -12.03
CA HIS A 137 4.55 -12.41 -11.71
C HIS A 137 5.34 -12.13 -10.41
N PRO A 138 4.66 -12.03 -9.25
CA PRO A 138 5.37 -11.83 -7.99
C PRO A 138 6.32 -13.00 -7.73
N ARG A 139 7.60 -12.69 -7.57
CA ARG A 139 8.67 -13.65 -7.30
C ARG A 139 9.30 -13.33 -5.95
N PRO A 140 9.42 -14.31 -5.02
CA PRO A 140 10.10 -14.07 -3.74
C PRO A 140 11.48 -13.44 -3.93
N CYS A 141 11.74 -12.35 -3.21
CA CYS A 141 13.06 -11.74 -3.18
C CYS A 141 14.02 -12.63 -2.38
N THR A 142 15.01 -13.20 -3.05
CA THR A 142 16.03 -14.05 -2.42
C THR A 142 17.27 -13.27 -1.97
N GLY A 143 17.28 -11.95 -2.17
CA GLY A 143 18.45 -11.09 -1.94
C GLY A 143 19.58 -11.24 -2.98
N HIS A 144 19.44 -12.18 -3.92
CA HIS A 144 20.44 -12.47 -4.97
C HIS A 144 20.02 -11.94 -6.35
N ASP A 145 18.89 -11.26 -6.45
CA ASP A 145 18.49 -10.62 -7.70
C ASP A 145 19.52 -9.54 -8.07
N PRO A 146 20.02 -9.47 -9.31
CA PRO A 146 20.97 -8.43 -9.71
C PRO A 146 20.47 -7.01 -9.42
N ALA A 147 19.15 -6.76 -9.49
CA ALA A 147 18.56 -5.49 -9.10
C ALA A 147 18.73 -5.22 -7.60
N CYS A 148 18.69 -6.25 -6.74
CA CYS A 148 18.92 -6.11 -5.30
C CYS A 148 20.33 -5.60 -4.95
N ALA A 149 21.35 -5.89 -5.78
CA ALA A 149 22.70 -5.40 -5.54
C ALA A 149 22.86 -3.90 -5.85
N ALA A 150 22.00 -3.35 -6.70
CA ALA A 150 22.06 -1.97 -7.14
C ALA A 150 21.37 -0.98 -6.19
N TYR A 151 20.53 -1.45 -5.26
CA TYR A 151 19.73 -0.60 -4.37
C TYR A 151 19.97 -0.91 -2.88
N PRO A 152 20.13 0.11 -2.03
CA PRO A 152 20.30 -0.07 -0.59
C PRO A 152 19.07 -0.76 0.04
N GLY A 153 19.30 -1.58 1.07
CA GLY A 153 18.23 -2.25 1.83
C GLY A 153 17.77 -3.62 1.26
N CYS A 154 18.20 -3.99 0.07
CA CYS A 154 17.83 -5.26 -0.57
C CYS A 154 18.70 -6.46 -0.11
N GLY A 155 19.98 -6.25 0.19
CA GLY A 155 20.95 -7.31 0.51
C GLY A 155 20.93 -7.84 1.94
N GLY A 156 20.03 -7.37 2.81
CA GLY A 156 20.14 -7.71 4.23
C GLY A 156 18.91 -7.38 5.07
N ARG A 157 17.80 -8.07 4.85
CA ARG A 157 16.79 -8.38 5.88
C ARG A 157 16.07 -9.66 5.47
N THR A 158 16.48 -10.79 6.05
CA THR A 158 15.58 -11.90 6.28
C THR A 158 14.45 -11.40 7.18
N ALA A 159 13.20 -11.66 6.79
CA ALA A 159 12.01 -11.28 7.52
C ALA A 159 12.16 -11.59 9.02
N ALA A 160 12.00 -10.58 9.87
CA ALA A 160 11.79 -10.82 11.30
C ALA A 160 10.38 -11.36 11.49
N ALA A 161 10.30 -12.47 12.22
CA ALA A 161 9.10 -13.20 12.62
C ALA A 161 8.17 -12.38 13.52
#